data_AF-A0AB35L4C1-F1
#
_entry.id   AF-A0AB35L4C1-F1
#
_cell.length_a   1.000
_cell.length_b   1.000
_cell.length_c   1.000
_cell.angle_alpha   90.00
_cell.angle_beta   90.00
_cell.angle_gamma   90.00
#
_symmetry.space_group_name_H-M   'P 1'
#
loop_
_entity.id
_entity.type
_entity.pdbx_description
1 polymer ?
#
loop_
_entity_poly.entity_id
_entity_poly.type
_entity_poly.pdbx_seq_one_letter_code
_entity_poly.pdbx_strand_id
1 'polypeptide(L)'
;MPYEIRDWEEIAGDFERGTVLVGNGASIAVDRNFGYDALLQEARRRGLLTAQVEDLFRSFDTNDFELALRLVWHATMVNSALQIVCGL
;
A
#
# COMPACT_ATOMS: atom_id res chain seq x y z
N MET A 1 -19.58 13.31 22.73
CA MET A 1 -20.54 13.66 21.67
C MET A 1 -20.61 12.49 20.71
N PRO A 2 -21.78 11.92 20.41
CA PRO A 2 -21.88 10.96 19.32
C PRO A 2 -21.69 11.72 18.00
N TYR A 3 -20.81 11.22 17.14
CA TYR A 3 -20.68 11.72 15.79
C TYR A 3 -21.86 11.20 14.97
N GLU A 4 -22.52 12.07 14.21
CA GLU A 4 -23.58 11.69 13.29
C GLU A 4 -22.96 11.10 12.02
N ILE A 5 -23.27 9.83 11.73
CA ILE A 5 -22.91 9.20 10.45
C ILE A 5 -24.06 9.52 9.48
N ARG A 6 -23.75 10.27 8.42
CA ARG A 6 -24.71 10.63 7.37
C ARG A 6 -24.51 9.77 6.13
N ASP A 7 -25.61 9.50 5.42
CA ASP A 7 -25.55 8.84 4.13
C ASP A 7 -24.83 9.73 3.10
N TRP A 8 -23.96 9.12 2.28
CA TRP A 8 -23.14 9.86 1.33
C TRP A 8 -23.98 10.71 0.37
N GLU A 9 -25.10 10.17 -0.12
CA GLU A 9 -26.00 10.87 -1.04
C GLU A 9 -26.54 12.19 -0.47
N GLU A 10 -26.66 12.30 0.85
CA GLU A 10 -27.17 13.50 1.50
C GLU A 10 -26.12 14.60 1.68
N ILE A 11 -24.83 14.26 1.58
CA ILE A 11 -23.71 15.19 1.73
C ILE A 11 -22.94 15.40 0.42
N ALA A 12 -23.16 14.57 -0.61
CA ALA A 12 -22.38 14.58 -1.83
C ALA A 12 -22.30 15.97 -2.51
N GLY A 13 -23.37 16.77 -2.44
CA GLY A 13 -23.41 18.14 -2.96
C GLY A 13 -22.46 19.12 -2.26
N ASP A 14 -22.11 18.86 -0.99
CA ASP A 14 -21.13 19.68 -0.25
C ASP A 14 -19.69 19.39 -0.70
N PHE A 15 -19.48 18.28 -1.43
CA PHE A 15 -18.18 17.77 -1.85
C PHE A 15 -18.04 17.72 -3.39
N GLU A 16 -18.77 18.54 -4.15
CA GLU A 16 -18.70 18.57 -5.63
C GLU A 16 -17.28 18.77 -6.21
N ARG A 17 -16.37 19.40 -5.45
CA ARG A 17 -14.95 19.55 -5.81
C ARG A 17 -14.00 18.73 -4.92
N GLY A 18 -14.56 17.86 -4.09
CA GLY A 18 -13.82 16.97 -3.22
C GLY A 18 -13.42 15.69 -3.95
N THR A 19 -12.22 15.20 -3.66
CA THR A 19 -11.82 13.85 -4.05
C THR A 19 -11.92 12.96 -2.81
N VAL A 20 -12.68 11.87 -2.90
CA VAL A 20 -12.71 10.87 -1.84
C VAL A 20 -11.41 10.08 -1.88
N LEU A 21 -10.62 10.15 -0.81
CA LEU A 21 -9.48 9.26 -0.62
C LEU A 21 -9.97 7.98 0.07
N VAL A 22 -10.10 6.92 -0.72
CA VAL A 22 -10.48 5.60 -0.22
C VAL A 22 -9.20 4.80 0.08
N GLY A 23 -9.06 4.32 1.31
CA GLY A 23 -7.98 3.40 1.65
C GLY A 23 -8.14 2.06 0.92
N ASN A 24 -7.04 1.33 0.70
CA ASN A 24 -7.07 0.11 -0.11
C ASN A 24 -8.10 -0.93 0.39
N GLY A 25 -8.25 -1.08 1.70
CA GLY A 25 -9.26 -1.98 2.29
C GLY A 25 -10.71 -1.61 1.91
N ALA A 26 -11.03 -0.32 1.82
CA ALA A 26 -12.35 0.11 1.37
C ALA A 26 -12.50 -0.03 -0.16
N SER A 27 -11.42 0.17 -0.94
CA SER A 27 -11.42 -0.14 -2.38
C SER A 27 -11.66 -1.63 -2.65
N ILE A 28 -11.08 -2.53 -1.85
CA ILE A 28 -11.31 -3.99 -1.93
C ILE A 28 -12.78 -4.35 -1.70
N ALA A 29 -13.49 -3.60 -0.85
CA ALA A 29 -14.92 -3.81 -0.60
C ALA A 29 -15.79 -3.43 -1.82
N VAL A 30 -15.30 -2.52 -2.67
CA VAL A 30 -15.95 -2.15 -3.93
C VAL A 30 -15.61 -3.15 -5.04
N ASP A 31 -14.33 -3.49 -5.21
CA ASP A 31 -13.86 -4.49 -6.17
C ASP A 31 -12.63 -5.24 -5.63
N ARG A 32 -12.68 -6.58 -5.66
CA ARG A 32 -11.59 -7.45 -5.21
C ARG A 32 -10.29 -7.28 -6.01
N ASN A 33 -10.33 -6.70 -7.20
CA ASN A 33 -9.15 -6.38 -8.00
C ASN A 33 -8.25 -5.31 -7.35
N PHE A 34 -8.73 -4.60 -6.33
CA PHE A 34 -7.90 -3.74 -5.47
C PHE A 34 -7.14 -4.53 -4.38
N GLY A 35 -7.26 -5.86 -4.35
CA GLY A 35 -6.46 -6.73 -3.48
C GLY A 35 -4.98 -6.67 -3.80
N TYR A 36 -4.13 -6.87 -2.79
CA TYR A 36 -2.67 -6.76 -2.95
C TYR A 36 -2.09 -7.70 -4.02
N ASP A 37 -2.60 -8.93 -4.14
CA ASP A 37 -2.15 -9.86 -5.20
C ASP A 37 -2.42 -9.31 -6.60
N ALA A 38 -3.63 -8.78 -6.82
CA ALA A 38 -4.03 -8.24 -8.11
C ALA A 38 -3.25 -6.95 -8.45
N LEU A 39 -3.07 -6.06 -7.46
CA LEU A 39 -2.25 -4.86 -7.62
C LEU A 39 -0.78 -5.19 -7.92
N LEU A 40 -0.21 -6.18 -7.24
CA LEU A 40 1.17 -6.60 -7.45
C LEU A 40 1.35 -7.23 -8.83
N GLN A 41 0.43 -8.08 -9.27
CA GLN A 41 0.44 -8.65 -10.62
C GLN A 41 0.30 -7.56 -11.68
N GLU A 42 -0.55 -6.56 -11.47
CA GLU A 42 -0.72 -5.46 -12.42
C GLU A 42 0.53 -4.57 -12.47
N ALA A 43 1.19 -4.32 -11.33
CA ALA A 43 2.46 -3.60 -11.27
C ALA A 43 3.56 -4.35 -12.04
N ARG A 44 3.65 -5.67 -11.86
CA ARG A 44 4.53 -6.57 -12.64
C ARG A 44 4.26 -6.47 -14.14
N ARG A 45 2.99 -6.62 -14.53
CA ARG A 45 2.57 -6.60 -15.95
C ARG A 45 2.89 -5.25 -16.61
N ARG A 46 2.76 -4.16 -15.88
CA ARG A 46 3.09 -2.80 -16.34
C ARG A 46 4.59 -2.45 -16.25
N GLY A 47 5.43 -3.33 -15.71
CA GLY A 47 6.86 -3.06 -15.53
C GLY A 47 7.15 -1.95 -14.53
N LEU A 48 6.29 -1.77 -13.52
CA LEU A 48 6.44 -0.72 -12.50
C LEU A 48 7.42 -1.09 -11.38
N LEU A 49 7.82 -2.36 -11.29
CA LEU A 49 8.75 -2.85 -10.29
C LEU A 49 10.14 -3.07 -10.88
N THR A 50 11.16 -2.61 -10.15
CA THR A 50 12.55 -2.92 -10.50
C THR A 50 12.90 -4.36 -10.12
N ALA A 51 13.97 -4.90 -10.70
CA ALA A 51 14.45 -6.24 -10.38
C ALA A 51 14.73 -6.42 -8.86
N GLN A 52 15.29 -5.39 -8.22
CA GLN A 52 15.57 -5.42 -6.78
C GLN A 52 14.30 -5.47 -5.93
N VAL A 53 13.24 -4.77 -6.34
CA VAL A 53 11.96 -4.80 -5.63
C VAL A 53 11.28 -6.17 -5.79
N GLU A 54 11.37 -6.78 -6.97
CA GLU A 54 10.92 -8.17 -7.17
C GLU A 54 11.68 -9.16 -6.29
N ASP A 55 13.00 -8.99 -6.17
CA ASP A 55 13.83 -9.81 -5.28
C ASP A 55 13.43 -9.67 -3.82
N LEU A 56 13.02 -8.49 -3.36
CA LEU A 56 12.51 -8.29 -2.00
C LEU A 56 11.22 -9.08 -1.77
N PHE A 57 10.21 -8.95 -2.64
CA PHE A 57 8.96 -9.70 -2.49
C PHE A 57 9.20 -11.21 -2.52
N ARG A 58 10.10 -11.70 -3.39
CA ARG A 58 10.53 -13.11 -3.41
C ARG A 58 11.23 -13.52 -2.11
N SER A 59 12.16 -12.71 -1.62
CA SER A 59 12.96 -13.03 -0.43
C SER A 59 12.13 -13.04 0.86
N PHE A 60 11.11 -12.19 0.93
CA PHE A 60 10.18 -12.14 2.05
C PHE A 60 9.02 -13.14 1.95
N ASP A 61 8.92 -13.87 0.83
CA ASP A 61 7.83 -14.79 0.54
C ASP A 61 6.44 -14.19 0.81
N THR A 62 6.22 -12.99 0.25
CA THR A 62 4.98 -12.24 0.47
C THR A 62 4.58 -11.44 -0.75
N ASN A 63 3.27 -11.17 -0.87
CA ASN A 63 2.69 -10.19 -1.79
C ASN A 63 2.12 -8.98 -1.03
N ASP A 64 2.24 -8.95 0.30
CA ASP A 64 1.73 -7.88 1.15
C ASP A 64 2.71 -6.70 1.16
N PHE A 65 2.27 -5.58 0.61
CA PHE A 65 3.05 -4.35 0.55
C PHE A 65 3.37 -3.80 1.95
N GLU A 66 2.45 -3.91 2.91
CA GLU A 66 2.68 -3.41 4.27
C GLU A 66 3.75 -4.24 4.97
N LEU A 67 3.74 -5.57 4.80
CA LEU A 67 4.77 -6.43 5.35
C LEU A 67 6.13 -6.15 4.70
N ALA A 68 6.18 -6.06 3.36
CA ALA A 68 7.42 -5.77 2.64
C ALA A 68 8.03 -4.43 3.08
N LEU A 69 7.22 -3.36 3.14
CA LEU A 69 7.67 -2.04 3.59
C LEU A 69 8.12 -2.05 5.05
N ARG A 70 7.43 -2.78 5.93
CA ARG A 70 7.80 -2.91 7.34
C ARG A 70 9.15 -3.62 7.52
N LEU A 71 9.40 -4.68 6.74
CA LEU A 71 10.67 -5.40 6.78
C LEU A 71 11.83 -4.54 6.27
N VAL A 72 11.63 -3.79 5.18
CA VAL A 72 12.62 -2.83 4.68
C VAL A 72 12.91 -1.74 5.72
N TRP A 73 11.88 -1.22 6.36
CA TRP A 73 12.03 -0.25 7.45
C TRP A 73 12.84 -0.82 8.61
N HIS A 74 12.49 -2.01 9.10
CA HIS A 74 13.23 -2.66 10.18
C HIS A 74 14.69 -2.92 9.80
N ALA A 75 14.96 -3.42 8.60
CA ALA A 75 16.32 -3.62 8.12
C ALA A 75 17.10 -2.31 8.08
N THR A 76 16.47 -1.21 7.67
CA THR A 76 17.07 0.13 7.67
C THR A 76 17.43 0.59 9.09
N MET A 77 16.53 0.39 10.06
CA MET A 77 16.81 0.72 11.46
C MET A 77 17.96 -0.14 12.04
N VAL A 78 17.96 -1.45 11.74
CA VAL A 78 19.01 -2.38 12.19
C VAL A 78 20.36 -1.98 11.60
N ASN A 79 20.42 -1.74 10.28
CA ASN A 79 21.65 -1.31 9.62
C ASN A 79 22.17 0.00 10.19
N SER A 80 21.29 0.96 10.46
CA SER A 80 21.66 2.23 11.10
C SER A 80 22.22 2.02 12.51
N ALA A 81 21.60 1.16 13.32
CA ALA A 81 22.05 0.88 14.69
C ALA A 81 23.41 0.17 14.73
N LEU A 82 23.66 -0.72 13.77
CA LEU A 82 24.91 -1.47 13.63
C LEU A 82 25.98 -0.72 12.82
N GLN A 83 25.70 0.50 12.36
CA GLN A 83 26.56 1.30 11.50
C GLN A 83 27.03 0.56 10.23
N ILE A 84 26.16 -0.29 9.67
CA ILE A 84 26.42 -0.99 8.41
C ILE A 84 26.21 0.02 7.27
N VAL A 85 27.28 0.31 6.53
CA VAL A 85 27.20 1.13 5.32
C VAL A 85 26.53 0.29 4.23
N CYS A 86 25.36 0.72 3.75
CA CYS A 86 24.80 0.17 2.51
C CYS A 86 25.76 0.52 1.37
N GLY A 87 26.58 -0.43 0.94
CA GLY A 87 27.41 -0.29 -0.25
C GLY A 87 26.52 -0.14 -1.48
N LEU A 88 26.62 1.02 -2.13
CA LEU A 88 26.25 1.21 -3.54
C LEU A 88 27.45 0.84 -4.41
#